data_AF-A0A7S4PC83-F1
#
_entry.id   AF-A0A7S4PC83-F1
#
_cell.length_a   1.000
_cell.length_b   1.000
_cell.length_c   1.000
_cell.angle_alpha   90.00
_cell.angle_beta   90.00
_cell.angle_gamma   90.00
#
_symmetry.space_group_name_H-M   'P 1'
#
loop_
_entity.id
_entity.type
_entity.pdbx_description
1 polymer ?
#
loop_
_entity_poly.entity_id
_entity_poly.type
_entity_poly.pdbx_seq_one_letter_code
_entity_poly.pdbx_strand_id
1 'polypeptide(L)'
;WYVFSTTLISRNSCVLYRDDKLIEQPVQLENLTKRFTKEASDFIRSQKEGDAPFFLFMSYVKVHTALFTSPEFKGSSLNHGEFGDNVIEMDWSVGQILKTLREAGLEEDTVVFFTSDNGPFLERLERGGFQGGVRKRGGVGEWQR
;
A
#
# COMPACT_ATOMS: atom_id res chain seq x y z
N TRP A 1 7.80 -27.97 26.75
CA TRP A 1 7.48 -26.55 26.59
C TRP A 1 7.17 -26.31 25.12
N TYR A 2 5.89 -26.15 24.79
CA TYR A 2 5.45 -26.01 23.39
C TYR A 2 5.71 -24.58 22.92
N VAL A 3 6.34 -24.43 21.75
CA VAL A 3 6.57 -23.13 21.12
C VAL A 3 5.33 -22.76 20.29
N PHE A 4 4.89 -21.53 20.52
CA PHE A 4 3.71 -20.85 20.00
C PHE A 4 3.66 -20.86 18.45
N SER A 5 2.47 -21.10 17.89
CA SER A 5 2.22 -21.00 16.44
C SER A 5 2.49 -19.57 15.96
N THR A 6 3.39 -19.45 14.98
CA THR A 6 3.94 -18.20 14.44
C THR A 6 3.01 -17.49 13.45
N THR A 7 1.76 -17.24 13.84
CA THR A 7 0.93 -16.26 13.14
C THR A 7 -0.10 -15.70 14.11
N LEU A 8 0.19 -14.53 14.71
CA LEU A 8 -0.72 -13.76 15.57
C LEU A 8 -1.98 -13.26 14.84
N ILE A 9 -2.14 -13.61 13.56
CA ILE A 9 -3.29 -13.26 12.73
C ILE A 9 -4.14 -14.52 12.58
N SER A 10 -5.17 -14.65 13.42
CA SER A 10 -6.28 -15.55 13.13
C SER A 10 -6.87 -15.11 11.78
N ARG A 11 -6.74 -15.93 10.72
CA ARG A 11 -7.30 -15.62 9.40
C ARG A 11 -8.80 -15.27 9.50
N ASN A 12 -9.51 -15.99 10.38
CA ASN A 12 -10.93 -15.77 10.65
C ASN A 12 -11.23 -14.41 11.31
N SER A 13 -10.23 -13.68 11.79
CA SER A 13 -10.39 -12.36 12.40
C SER A 13 -10.12 -11.20 11.42
N CYS A 14 -9.64 -11.48 10.21
CA CYS A 14 -9.44 -10.44 9.19
C CYS A 14 -10.76 -10.17 8.46
N VAL A 15 -11.27 -8.95 8.64
CA VAL A 15 -12.53 -8.46 8.09
C VAL A 15 -12.30 -7.24 7.23
N LEU A 16 -13.00 -7.15 6.09
CA LEU A 16 -13.03 -5.96 5.25
C LEU A 16 -14.43 -5.36 5.28
N TYR A 17 -14.50 -4.07 5.59
CA TYR A 17 -15.72 -3.31 5.57
C TYR A 17 -15.74 -2.35 4.38
N ARG A 18 -16.94 -2.07 3.88
CA ARG A 18 -17.25 -0.89 3.08
C ARG A 18 -18.31 -0.13 3.85
N ASP A 19 -17.95 1.07 4.27
CA ASP A 19 -18.77 1.90 5.16
C ASP A 19 -19.13 1.11 6.44
N ASP A 20 -20.40 0.75 6.61
CA ASP A 20 -20.95 0.00 7.73
C ASP A 20 -21.14 -1.50 7.44
N LYS A 21 -20.82 -1.96 6.22
CA LYS A 21 -21.10 -3.32 5.76
C LYS A 21 -19.85 -4.18 5.73
N LEU A 22 -19.92 -5.34 6.38
CA LEU A 22 -18.93 -6.40 6.20
C LEU A 22 -19.04 -6.94 4.78
N ILE A 23 -17.99 -6.75 3.98
CA ILE A 23 -17.95 -7.21 2.58
C ILE A 23 -17.11 -8.47 2.39
N GLU A 24 -16.20 -8.80 3.31
CA GLU A 24 -15.34 -9.98 3.17
C GLU A 24 -14.75 -10.48 4.50
N GLN A 25 -14.78 -11.80 4.72
CA GLN A 25 -14.14 -12.50 5.83
C GLN A 25 -13.92 -14.00 5.49
N PRO A 26 -12.71 -14.56 5.62
CA PRO A 26 -11.46 -13.86 5.86
C PRO A 26 -11.08 -13.02 4.63
N VAL A 27 -10.44 -11.87 4.84
CA VAL A 27 -9.96 -11.02 3.74
C VAL A 27 -8.89 -11.74 2.89
N GLN A 28 -9.05 -11.69 1.57
CA GLN A 28 -8.01 -12.04 0.61
C GLN A 28 -7.02 -10.89 0.48
N LEU A 29 -5.81 -11.11 0.98
CA LEU A 29 -4.78 -10.08 1.04
C LEU A 29 -4.02 -9.94 -0.28
N GLU A 30 -3.83 -11.04 -1.02
CA GLU A 30 -2.96 -11.10 -2.19
C GLU A 30 -3.29 -10.04 -3.25
N ASN A 31 -4.57 -9.74 -3.49
CA ASN A 31 -5.01 -8.75 -4.48
C ASN A 31 -5.52 -7.44 -3.85
N LEU A 32 -5.32 -7.24 -2.54
CA LEU A 32 -5.92 -6.12 -1.82
C LEU A 32 -5.40 -4.75 -2.31
N THR A 33 -4.10 -4.64 -2.61
CA THR A 33 -3.51 -3.42 -3.16
C THR A 33 -4.20 -3.03 -4.46
N LYS A 34 -4.34 -3.95 -5.42
CA LYS A 34 -5.04 -3.69 -6.69
C LYS A 34 -6.48 -3.25 -6.50
N ARG A 35 -7.19 -3.83 -5.51
CA ARG A 35 -8.57 -3.43 -5.20
C ARG A 35 -8.61 -2.00 -4.69
N PHE A 36 -7.73 -1.62 -3.76
CA PHE A 36 -7.64 -0.23 -3.30
C PHE A 36 -7.23 0.72 -4.43
N THR A 37 -6.28 0.34 -5.29
CA THR A 37 -5.91 1.11 -6.48
C THR A 37 -7.13 1.38 -7.36
N LYS A 38 -7.93 0.34 -7.63
CA LYS A 38 -9.13 0.46 -8.45
C LYS A 38 -10.16 1.41 -7.82
N GLU A 39 -10.45 1.26 -6.54
CA GLU A 39 -11.40 2.12 -5.82
C GLU A 39 -10.96 3.59 -5.81
N ALA A 40 -9.66 3.83 -5.57
CA ALA A 40 -9.09 5.17 -5.64
C ALA A 40 -9.15 5.76 -7.06
N SER A 41 -8.83 4.98 -8.09
CA SER A 41 -8.94 5.41 -9.49
C SER A 41 -10.40 5.73 -9.88
N ASP A 42 -11.35 4.88 -9.47
CA ASP A 42 -12.76 5.09 -9.78
C ASP A 42 -13.31 6.33 -9.04
N PHE A 43 -12.89 6.53 -7.79
CA PHE A 43 -13.19 7.75 -7.05
C PHE A 43 -12.67 8.99 -7.79
N ILE A 44 -11.38 9.03 -8.15
CA ILE A 44 -10.79 10.17 -8.89
C ILE A 44 -11.54 10.45 -10.19
N ARG A 45 -11.86 9.41 -10.97
CA ARG A 45 -12.64 9.57 -12.21
C ARG A 45 -14.03 10.15 -11.94
N SER A 46 -14.69 9.75 -10.87
CA SER A 46 -15.99 10.29 -10.48
C SER A 46 -15.95 11.77 -10.09
N GLN A 47 -14.80 12.27 -9.61
CA GLN A 47 -14.65 13.67 -9.23
C GLN A 47 -14.50 14.60 -10.43
N LYS A 48 -14.17 14.08 -11.62
CA LYS A 48 -14.01 14.87 -12.85
C LYS A 48 -15.26 15.69 -13.21
N GLU A 49 -16.44 15.16 -12.92
CA GLU A 49 -17.72 15.80 -13.25
C GLU A 49 -18.21 16.76 -12.15
N GLY A 50 -17.54 16.79 -10.99
CA GLY A 50 -17.91 17.62 -9.86
C GLY A 50 -17.11 18.92 -9.80
N ASP A 51 -17.77 20.02 -9.42
CA ASP A 51 -17.12 21.31 -9.17
C ASP A 51 -16.50 21.41 -7.75
N ALA A 52 -16.63 20.38 -6.93
CA ALA A 52 -16.16 20.39 -5.54
C ALA A 52 -14.75 19.78 -5.41
N PRO A 53 -13.87 20.36 -4.57
CA PRO A 53 -12.57 19.76 -4.28
C PRO A 53 -12.75 18.42 -3.55
N PHE A 54 -11.85 17.48 -3.80
CA PHE A 54 -11.89 16.16 -3.19
C PHE A 54 -10.73 15.93 -2.21
N PHE A 55 -10.93 14.98 -1.30
CA PHE A 55 -9.88 14.46 -0.43
C PHE A 55 -9.88 12.94 -0.48
N LEU A 56 -8.75 12.35 -0.89
CA LEU A 56 -8.56 10.91 -0.91
C LEU A 56 -7.44 10.53 0.07
N PHE A 57 -7.80 9.79 1.11
CA PHE A 57 -6.85 9.18 2.02
C PHE A 57 -6.74 7.68 1.74
N MET A 58 -5.58 7.23 1.28
CA MET A 58 -5.31 5.83 0.96
C MET A 58 -4.14 5.32 1.81
N SER A 59 -4.46 4.45 2.77
CA SER A 59 -3.46 3.76 3.59
C SER A 59 -3.18 2.38 2.99
N TYR A 60 -1.96 2.19 2.51
CA TYR A 60 -1.51 0.88 2.04
C TYR A 60 -1.32 -0.07 3.24
N VAL A 61 -1.79 -1.30 3.11
CA VAL A 61 -1.45 -2.38 4.05
C VAL A 61 0.00 -2.83 3.85
N LYS A 62 0.54 -2.62 2.65
CA LYS A 62 1.96 -2.78 2.33
C LYS A 62 2.76 -1.60 2.89
N VAL A 63 3.97 -1.77 3.39
CA VAL A 63 4.82 -2.98 3.41
C VAL A 63 4.86 -3.65 4.80
N HIS A 64 3.71 -3.76 5.47
CA HIS A 64 3.63 -4.36 6.80
C HIS A 64 4.02 -5.87 6.78
N THR A 65 4.39 -6.41 7.95
CA THR A 65 5.09 -7.71 8.13
C THR A 65 4.43 -8.96 7.52
N ALA A 66 3.16 -8.90 7.14
CA ALA A 66 2.53 -9.91 6.29
C ALA A 66 2.80 -9.52 4.83
N LEU A 67 3.93 -9.94 4.28
CA LEU A 67 4.40 -9.60 2.93
C LEU A 67 3.64 -10.37 1.84
N PHE A 68 2.31 -10.21 1.78
CA PHE A 68 1.50 -10.79 0.70
C PHE A 68 1.72 -10.02 -0.60
N THR A 69 1.91 -10.71 -1.72
CA THR A 69 2.19 -10.10 -3.02
C THR A 69 1.28 -10.68 -4.08
N SER A 70 0.73 -9.84 -4.96
CA SER A 70 0.00 -10.32 -6.14
C SER A 70 0.93 -11.19 -7.02
N PRO A 71 0.41 -12.23 -7.69
CA PRO A 71 1.24 -13.17 -8.46
C PRO A 71 2.20 -12.53 -9.47
N GLU A 72 1.84 -11.41 -10.07
CA GLU A 72 2.59 -10.72 -11.12
C GLU A 72 3.83 -9.99 -10.60
N PHE A 73 3.89 -9.68 -9.30
CA PHE A 73 5.04 -9.01 -8.68
C PHE A 73 5.92 -9.98 -7.88
N LYS A 74 5.53 -11.25 -7.75
CA LYS A 74 6.35 -12.25 -7.04
C LYS A 74 7.66 -12.50 -7.78
N GLY A 75 8.78 -12.36 -7.08
CA GLY A 75 10.13 -12.51 -7.63
C GLY A 75 10.52 -11.41 -8.61
N SER A 76 9.83 -10.28 -8.61
CA SER A 76 10.16 -9.14 -9.48
C SER A 76 11.33 -8.32 -8.92
N SER A 77 11.57 -8.39 -7.61
CA SER A 77 12.72 -7.78 -6.97
C SER A 77 13.97 -8.61 -7.17
N LEU A 78 15.00 -8.00 -7.75
CA LEU A 78 16.29 -8.65 -7.99
C LEU A 78 17.01 -9.05 -6.69
N ASN A 79 17.07 -8.15 -5.70
CA ASN A 79 17.94 -8.28 -4.53
C ASN A 79 17.25 -8.04 -3.17
N HIS A 80 15.93 -7.85 -3.13
CA HIS A 80 15.21 -7.48 -1.89
C HIS A 80 14.06 -8.41 -1.51
N GLY A 81 13.96 -9.58 -2.18
CA GLY A 81 13.01 -10.64 -1.86
C GLY A 81 11.55 -10.17 -1.79
N GLU A 82 10.75 -10.82 -0.94
CA GLU A 82 9.32 -10.49 -0.77
C GLU A 82 9.08 -9.04 -0.36
N PHE A 83 9.98 -8.45 0.44
CA PHE A 83 9.84 -7.05 0.85
C PHE A 83 9.97 -6.14 -0.38
N GLY A 84 10.97 -6.38 -1.22
CA GLY A 84 11.15 -5.68 -2.48
C GLY A 84 9.97 -5.85 -3.43
N ASP A 85 9.44 -7.07 -3.57
CA ASP A 85 8.24 -7.32 -4.38
C ASP A 85 7.04 -6.50 -3.89
N ASN A 86 6.88 -6.36 -2.58
CA ASN A 86 5.83 -5.54 -1.98
C ASN A 86 6.02 -4.05 -2.24
N VAL A 87 7.27 -3.56 -2.18
CA VAL A 87 7.59 -2.17 -2.54
C VAL A 87 7.27 -1.92 -4.02
N ILE A 88 7.64 -2.84 -4.91
CA ILE A 88 7.36 -2.72 -6.36
C ILE A 88 5.84 -2.70 -6.61
N GLU A 89 5.06 -3.56 -5.96
CA GLU A 89 3.60 -3.55 -6.11
C GLU A 89 2.96 -2.25 -5.58
N MET A 90 3.47 -1.70 -4.47
CA MET A 90 3.02 -0.41 -3.94
C MET A 90 3.38 0.75 -4.89
N ASP A 91 4.61 0.76 -5.40
CA ASP A 91 5.08 1.74 -6.39
C ASP A 91 4.23 1.71 -7.67
N TRP A 92 3.96 0.50 -8.19
CA TRP A 92 3.03 0.31 -9.31
C TRP A 92 1.65 0.93 -9.04
N SER A 93 1.10 0.70 -7.84
CA SER A 93 -0.19 1.25 -7.45
C SER A 93 -0.17 2.79 -7.42
N VAL A 94 0.86 3.39 -6.84
CA VAL A 94 1.04 4.86 -6.86
C VAL A 94 1.09 5.36 -8.30
N GLY A 95 1.84 4.69 -9.18
CA GLY A 95 1.89 4.99 -10.60
C GLY A 95 0.51 4.94 -11.29
N GLN A 96 -0.35 3.98 -10.95
CA GLN A 96 -1.72 3.92 -11.49
C GLN A 96 -2.59 5.10 -11.02
N ILE A 97 -2.44 5.55 -9.77
CA ILE A 97 -3.19 6.71 -9.25
C ILE A 97 -2.74 7.99 -9.95
N LEU A 98 -1.44 8.23 -10.06
CA LEU A 98 -0.89 9.39 -10.79
C LEU A 98 -1.31 9.38 -12.26
N LYS A 99 -1.26 8.22 -12.91
CA LYS A 99 -1.77 8.04 -14.28
C LYS A 99 -3.26 8.38 -14.37
N THR A 100 -4.06 7.95 -13.39
CA THR A 100 -5.50 8.25 -13.37
C THR A 100 -5.77 9.75 -13.26
N LEU A 101 -5.02 10.48 -12.41
CA LEU A 101 -5.12 11.93 -12.30
C LEU A 101 -4.82 12.62 -13.64
N ARG A 102 -3.75 12.18 -14.32
CA ARG A 102 -3.40 12.69 -15.66
C ARG A 102 -4.49 12.44 -16.70
N GLU A 103 -4.98 11.20 -16.78
CA GLU A 103 -6.05 10.82 -17.72
C GLU A 103 -7.37 11.53 -17.44
N ALA A 104 -7.63 11.87 -16.17
CA ALA A 104 -8.80 12.65 -15.76
C ALA A 104 -8.65 14.15 -16.04
N GLY A 105 -7.43 14.63 -16.27
CA GLY A 105 -7.12 16.06 -16.41
C GLY A 105 -7.03 16.81 -15.08
N LEU A 106 -6.77 16.10 -13.99
CA LEU A 106 -6.75 16.64 -12.61
C LEU A 106 -5.32 16.79 -12.04
N GLU A 107 -4.29 16.40 -12.78
CA GLU A 107 -2.88 16.38 -12.32
C GLU A 107 -2.40 17.76 -11.82
N GLU A 108 -2.69 18.84 -12.56
CA GLU A 108 -2.22 20.19 -12.24
C GLU A 108 -2.95 20.85 -11.05
N ASP A 109 -4.13 20.36 -10.69
CA ASP A 109 -4.97 20.89 -9.59
C ASP A 109 -5.01 19.93 -8.38
N THR A 110 -4.15 18.92 -8.36
CA THR A 110 -4.10 17.93 -7.27
C THR A 110 -2.74 17.95 -6.58
N VAL A 111 -2.74 18.21 -5.28
CA VAL A 111 -1.55 17.98 -4.44
C VAL A 111 -1.55 16.54 -3.96
N VAL A 112 -0.53 15.77 -4.35
CA VAL A 112 -0.31 14.41 -3.87
C VAL A 112 0.72 14.44 -2.75
N PHE A 113 0.46 13.73 -1.64
CA PHE A 113 1.41 13.55 -0.55
C PHE A 113 1.63 12.06 -0.28
N PHE A 114 2.89 11.61 -0.27
CA PHE A 114 3.27 10.23 0.03
C PHE A 114 4.19 10.18 1.24
N THR A 115 3.85 9.35 2.22
CA THR A 115 4.60 9.21 3.47
C THR A 115 4.43 7.82 4.08
N SER A 116 5.19 7.55 5.13
CA SER A 116 5.10 6.33 5.95
C SER A 116 4.67 6.70 7.37
N ASP A 117 3.96 5.80 8.04
CA ASP A 117 3.56 5.96 9.44
C ASP A 117 4.75 5.85 10.40
N ASN A 118 5.72 4.97 10.09
CA ASN A 118 6.95 4.79 10.85
C ASN A 118 8.14 4.32 9.98
N GLY A 119 9.30 4.16 10.63
CA GLY A 119 10.51 3.58 10.01
C GLY A 119 10.46 2.06 9.89
N PRO A 120 11.47 1.43 9.28
CA PRO A 120 11.51 -0.01 9.05
C PRO A 120 11.51 -0.82 10.36
N PHE A 121 10.98 -2.03 10.30
CA PHE A 121 10.93 -2.94 11.43
C PHE A 121 12.18 -3.83 11.47
N LEU A 122 13.28 -3.26 11.96
CA LEU A 122 14.63 -3.83 11.87
C LEU A 122 14.75 -5.24 12.47
N GLU A 123 13.92 -5.58 13.46
CA GLU A 123 13.87 -6.89 14.09
C GLU A 123 13.45 -8.02 13.13
N ARG A 124 12.87 -7.68 11.97
CA ARG A 124 12.48 -8.61 10.89
C ARG A 124 13.54 -8.79 9.80
N LEU A 125 14.75 -8.23 9.98
CA LEU A 125 15.87 -8.36 9.05
C LEU A 125 15.46 -8.02 7.59
N GLU A 126 15.79 -8.88 6.63
CA GLU A 126 15.46 -8.70 5.20
C GLU A 126 13.96 -8.52 4.92
N ARG A 127 13.09 -8.98 5.82
CA ARG A 127 11.62 -8.84 5.71
C ARG A 127 11.07 -7.57 6.37
N GLY A 128 11.91 -6.82 7.08
CA GLY A 128 11.53 -5.62 7.84
C GLY A 128 11.81 -4.30 7.13
N GLY A 129 12.43 -4.36 5.96
CA GLY A 129 12.90 -3.21 5.22
C GLY A 129 14.27 -2.71 5.67
N PHE A 130 14.84 -1.81 4.88
CA PHE A 130 16.16 -1.24 5.10
C PHE A 130 16.04 0.24 5.47
N GLN A 131 16.84 0.72 6.42
CA GLN A 131 16.79 2.11 6.88
C GLN A 131 17.67 3.05 6.05
N GLY A 132 18.45 2.55 5.09
CA GLY A 132 19.56 3.34 4.55
C GLY A 132 20.60 3.64 5.64
N GLY A 133 21.72 4.27 5.31
CA GLY A 133 22.66 4.79 6.31
C GLY A 133 22.09 5.90 7.23
N VAL A 134 20.77 6.13 7.20
CA VAL A 134 20.08 7.20 7.91
C VAL A 134 19.70 6.71 9.30
N ARG A 135 20.39 7.22 10.31
CA ARG A 135 20.31 6.79 11.72
C ARG A 135 18.99 7.13 12.46
N LYS A 136 17.91 7.56 11.79
CA LYS A 136 16.67 7.98 12.46
C LYS A 136 15.44 7.20 12.01
N ARG A 137 14.65 6.72 12.98
CA ARG A 137 13.31 6.16 12.77
C ARG A 137 12.42 7.29 12.24
N GLY A 138 11.98 7.18 10.98
CA GLY A 138 11.10 8.16 10.34
C GLY A 138 11.37 8.20 8.84
N GLY A 139 10.54 7.51 8.06
CA GLY A 139 10.59 7.54 6.61
C GLY A 139 9.91 8.81 6.09
N VAL A 140 10.70 9.83 5.79
CA VAL A 140 10.24 10.98 4.99
C VAL A 140 10.99 10.90 3.67
N GLY A 141 10.28 10.59 2.59
CA GLY A 141 10.82 10.63 1.23
C GLY A 141 11.00 12.07 0.75
N GLU A 142 12.11 12.31 0.08
CA GLU A 142 12.49 13.59 -0.53
C GLU A 142 11.71 13.80 -1.84
N TRP A 143 11.11 14.97 -2.03
CA TRP A 143 10.32 15.30 -3.23
C TRP A 143 11.22 15.77 -4.37
N GLN A 144 11.06 15.19 -5.57
CA GLN A 144 11.48 15.83 -6.82
C GLN A 144 10.25 16.49 -7.47
N ARG A 145 10.43 17.74 -7.90
CA ARG A 145 9.46 18.54 -8.64
C ARG A 145 9.31 18.05 -10.07
#